data_AF-A0A845DG37-F1
#
_entry.id   AF-A0A845DG37-F1
#
_cell.length_a   1.000
_cell.length_b   1.000
_cell.length_c   1.000
_cell.angle_alpha   90.00
_cell.angle_beta   90.00
_cell.angle_gamma   90.00
#
_symmetry.space_group_name_H-M   'P 1'
#
loop_
_entity.id
_entity.type
_entity.pdbx_description
1 polymer ?
#
loop_
_entity_poly.entity_id
_entity_poly.type
_entity_poly.pdbx_seq_one_letter_code
_entity_poly.pdbx_strand_id
1 'polypeptide(L)'
;MSSESLPTVWIRRWQSGIVAAALLLSLLSQVAFAGTSDTIEHEITCASTHTVTAGETLSGIAFSAGVSLSALAEANHLSTTDQVLIGQRLCIPNTIGAASPVAPAAPAAPAPAAPAVPAPTVRTGTAANWTGKYYNSQDLRGDRVLPRQDASIDFSWQSGSPDTSITNDSFSVSWTATVTFETGTYRFTAVADDGVRIYVNDTLVLEDWNVHPATTTVRDTDITAGSHTVKVEYFEASGDASISVSWEKQVEETPSCDTQPHDSLSSFWTHSSMGCASAAAATVWAAWQPFESGHMIWRQNDDAVFVYADDGNWARHDDDWNEQALTNNRGAAPAGLQSPVRGFGYLWETNDDVYGDLGWATADEKGFCARIQQFEKGILLIGDTVETCHENSHNFASETFVAKNVLQALTGGAWSMVCEKQTHGSLEQYWNQDELGCPLSAGNTLWSAWQPFEKGYKLWRQDDDAVFVYTDADEWARYSDDWNSQTYEPARGTQPADMHTPVRGFGYLWATNDDVFADLGWATDDEKGACILIQSFEDGTLLTGDTVDSCFDGTVNLVSDTLLGDSTIKALDSGSWEIACEKPVHADLDNLWDHAEFGCPQAAGGIQWSAWQPFQ
;
A
#
# COMPACT_ATOMS: atom_id res chain seq x y z
N MET A 1 34.74 -5.65 67.32
CA MET A 1 33.37 -5.22 67.67
C MET A 1 33.09 -3.96 66.86
N SER A 2 32.05 -4.01 66.00
CA SER A 2 31.23 -2.93 65.43
C SER A 2 31.92 -1.66 64.89
N SER A 3 31.60 -1.08 63.74
CA SER A 3 30.70 -1.34 62.61
C SER A 3 30.88 -0.12 61.70
N GLU A 4 31.01 -0.36 60.40
CA GLU A 4 30.59 0.50 59.28
C GLU A 4 31.17 1.92 59.08
N SER A 5 31.97 2.07 58.02
CA SER A 5 31.70 2.86 56.79
C SER A 5 32.99 3.43 56.20
N LEU A 6 33.23 3.12 54.92
CA LEU A 6 34.43 3.44 54.13
C LEU A 6 34.18 4.62 53.14
N PRO A 7 35.24 5.21 52.54
CA PRO A 7 35.36 6.65 52.32
C PRO A 7 35.21 7.10 50.87
N THR A 8 34.92 8.40 50.68
CA THR A 8 34.99 9.09 49.39
C THR A 8 36.41 9.61 49.10
N VAL A 9 36.84 9.39 47.85
CA VAL A 9 38.17 9.63 47.30
C VAL A 9 38.22 10.95 46.51
N TRP A 10 39.26 11.76 46.78
CA TRP A 10 40.11 12.62 45.91
C TRP A 10 39.54 13.16 44.58
N ILE A 11 39.68 14.46 44.25
CA ILE A 11 40.88 15.04 43.58
C ILE A 11 41.00 16.58 43.79
N ARG A 12 42.27 17.03 43.76
CA ARG A 12 42.88 18.36 44.03
C ARG A 12 42.41 19.50 43.09
N ARG A 13 42.10 20.71 43.58
CA ARG A 13 42.97 21.90 43.84
C ARG A 13 43.69 22.42 42.55
N TRP A 14 43.43 23.62 42.03
CA TRP A 14 43.87 24.92 42.58
C TRP A 14 43.14 26.13 41.95
N GLN A 15 42.76 27.10 42.80
CA GLN A 15 42.36 28.47 42.47
C GLN A 15 43.56 29.44 42.54
N SER A 16 43.50 30.57 41.82
CA SER A 16 44.07 31.89 42.14
C SER A 16 43.57 32.89 41.07
N GLY A 17 43.00 34.08 41.29
CA GLY A 17 42.62 34.84 42.48
C GLY A 17 42.35 36.32 42.11
N ILE A 18 41.31 36.91 42.75
CA ILE A 18 41.30 38.22 43.45
C ILE A 18 41.06 39.54 42.62
N VAL A 19 39.85 40.16 42.72
CA VAL A 19 39.42 41.38 43.52
C VAL A 19 39.70 42.72 42.76
N ALA A 20 38.92 43.81 42.69
CA ALA A 20 37.83 44.43 43.49
C ALA A 20 36.99 45.44 42.64
N ALA A 21 35.85 45.84 43.19
CA ALA A 21 34.92 46.86 42.72
C ALA A 21 35.34 48.33 42.99
N ALA A 22 34.82 49.29 42.19
CA ALA A 22 34.55 50.67 42.62
C ALA A 22 33.49 51.36 41.72
N LEU A 23 32.57 52.06 42.37
CA LEU A 23 31.42 52.84 41.86
C LEU A 23 31.80 54.20 41.23
N LEU A 24 30.98 54.68 40.27
CA LEU A 24 30.24 55.99 40.25
C LEU A 24 30.12 56.65 38.86
N LEU A 25 28.85 56.89 38.48
CA LEU A 25 28.26 58.03 37.75
C LEU A 25 28.99 58.67 36.54
N SER A 26 28.39 58.59 35.35
CA SER A 26 27.72 59.76 34.71
C SER A 26 27.09 59.41 33.34
N LEU A 27 25.95 60.04 33.09
CA LEU A 27 25.00 59.88 31.97
C LEU A 27 25.54 60.10 30.55
N LEU A 28 24.83 59.44 29.62
CA LEU A 28 24.42 59.84 28.25
C LEU A 28 25.50 60.08 27.20
N SER A 29 25.57 59.16 26.23
CA SER A 29 25.37 59.49 24.81
C SER A 29 24.84 58.28 24.05
N GLN A 30 23.89 58.57 23.17
CA GLN A 30 23.01 57.67 22.44
C GLN A 30 23.77 56.80 21.43
N VAL A 31 23.38 55.53 21.32
CA VAL A 31 23.39 54.80 20.05
C VAL A 31 22.08 54.02 19.97
N ALA A 32 21.15 54.55 19.19
CA ALA A 32 20.00 53.80 18.71
C ALA A 32 20.51 52.77 17.70
N PHE A 33 20.33 51.48 18.00
CA PHE A 33 20.34 50.47 16.94
C PHE A 33 18.98 50.53 16.26
N ALA A 34 18.94 51.20 15.11
CA ALA A 34 17.85 51.08 14.16
C ALA A 34 17.84 49.65 13.64
N GLY A 35 16.86 48.85 14.08
CA GLY A 35 16.40 47.70 13.33
C GLY A 35 15.49 48.22 12.22
N THR A 36 15.98 48.20 10.98
CA THR A 36 15.12 48.32 9.79
C THR A 36 14.75 46.92 9.35
N SER A 37 13.60 46.45 9.80
CA SER A 37 12.79 45.51 9.03
C SER A 37 12.13 46.34 7.93
N ASP A 38 12.66 46.27 6.70
CA ASP A 38 11.95 46.78 5.52
C ASP A 38 10.78 45.84 5.25
N THR A 39 9.64 46.11 5.89
CA THR A 39 8.34 45.66 5.39
C THR A 39 7.97 46.57 4.23
N ILE A 40 8.01 46.04 3.00
CA ILE A 40 7.41 46.71 1.85
C ILE A 40 5.89 46.70 2.08
N GLU A 41 5.34 47.77 2.65
CA GLU A 41 3.90 48.04 2.55
C GLU A 41 3.61 48.40 1.09
N HIS A 42 2.99 47.46 0.36
CA HIS A 42 2.40 47.77 -0.95
C HIS A 42 1.19 48.66 -0.70
N GLU A 43 1.30 49.97 -0.97
CA GLU A 43 0.13 50.84 -1.01
C GLU A 43 -0.81 50.36 -2.13
N ILE A 44 -1.91 49.72 -1.74
CA ILE A 44 -3.02 49.37 -2.63
C ILE A 44 -3.69 50.66 -3.08
N THR A 45 -3.31 51.17 -4.25
CA THR A 45 -3.92 52.38 -4.83
C THR A 45 -5.05 52.03 -5.79
N CYS A 46 -6.14 52.78 -5.69
CA CYS A 46 -7.32 52.59 -6.53
C CYS A 46 -7.05 52.98 -7.99
N ALA A 47 -7.06 52.00 -8.89
CA ALA A 47 -6.79 52.22 -10.31
C ALA A 47 -8.03 52.66 -11.09
N SER A 48 -9.17 52.05 -10.79
CA SER A 48 -10.46 52.35 -11.41
C SER A 48 -11.61 52.00 -10.47
N THR A 49 -12.84 52.40 -10.81
CA THR A 49 -14.03 52.09 -10.01
C THR A 49 -15.06 51.35 -10.86
N HIS A 50 -15.48 50.17 -10.42
CA HIS A 50 -16.57 49.37 -11.01
C HIS A 50 -17.87 49.63 -10.25
N THR A 51 -19.01 49.68 -10.95
CA THR A 51 -20.33 49.77 -10.31
C THR A 51 -21.07 48.48 -10.53
N VAL A 52 -21.41 47.78 -9.44
CA VAL A 52 -22.00 46.45 -9.46
C VAL A 52 -23.36 46.47 -10.16
N THR A 53 -23.54 45.60 -11.14
CA THR A 53 -24.80 45.42 -11.87
C THR A 53 -25.53 44.14 -11.44
N ALA A 54 -26.79 43.98 -11.87
CA ALA A 54 -27.61 42.85 -11.46
C ALA A 54 -27.00 41.51 -11.89
N GLY A 55 -26.79 40.61 -10.93
CA GLY A 55 -26.24 39.27 -11.17
C GLY A 55 -24.72 39.16 -11.06
N GLU A 56 -24.00 40.25 -10.77
CA GLU A 56 -22.55 40.19 -10.54
C GLU A 56 -22.19 39.71 -9.14
N THR A 57 -21.07 38.99 -9.03
CA THR A 57 -20.46 38.57 -7.77
C THR A 57 -19.08 39.20 -7.60
N LEU A 58 -18.58 39.29 -6.36
CA LEU A 58 -17.26 39.84 -6.07
C LEU A 58 -16.14 39.07 -6.82
N SER A 59 -16.28 37.76 -6.94
CA SER A 59 -15.37 36.89 -7.70
C SER A 59 -15.45 37.10 -9.21
N GLY A 60 -16.66 37.27 -9.77
CA GLY A 60 -16.84 37.58 -11.18
C GLY A 60 -16.23 38.93 -11.58
N ILE A 61 -16.36 39.94 -10.71
CA ILE A 61 -15.77 41.28 -10.92
C ILE A 61 -14.24 41.21 -10.83
N ALA A 62 -13.68 40.50 -9.85
CA ALA A 62 -12.23 40.30 -9.73
C ALA A 62 -11.64 39.63 -10.98
N PHE A 63 -12.28 38.54 -11.43
CA PHE A 63 -11.90 37.82 -12.63
C PHE A 63 -11.93 38.71 -13.89
N SER A 64 -13.03 39.46 -14.08
CA SER A 64 -13.15 40.36 -15.22
C SER A 64 -12.14 41.52 -15.20
N ALA A 65 -11.71 41.94 -14.02
CA ALA A 65 -10.76 43.03 -13.84
C ALA A 65 -9.28 42.56 -13.85
N GLY A 66 -9.04 41.25 -13.91
CA GLY A 66 -7.68 40.69 -13.92
C GLY A 66 -6.92 40.88 -12.59
N VAL A 67 -7.63 41.05 -11.48
CA VAL A 67 -7.06 41.18 -10.12
C VAL A 67 -7.47 39.98 -9.27
N SER A 68 -6.70 39.65 -8.22
CA SER A 68 -7.10 38.57 -7.31
C SER A 68 -8.35 38.98 -6.50
N LEU A 69 -9.18 37.99 -6.15
CA LEU A 69 -10.33 38.20 -5.26
C LEU A 69 -9.89 38.79 -3.92
N SER A 70 -8.74 38.35 -3.39
CA SER A 70 -8.16 38.88 -2.15
C SER A 70 -7.79 40.36 -2.28
N ALA A 71 -7.10 40.75 -3.35
CA ALA A 71 -6.70 42.14 -3.57
C ALA A 71 -7.91 43.05 -3.80
N LEU A 72 -8.93 42.57 -4.53
CA LEU A 72 -10.17 43.32 -4.72
C LEU A 72 -10.95 43.48 -3.41
N ALA A 73 -11.06 42.42 -2.61
CA ALA A 73 -11.75 42.46 -1.32
C ALA A 73 -11.03 43.41 -0.35
N GLU A 74 -9.71 43.31 -0.26
CA GLU A 74 -8.87 44.17 0.58
C GLU A 74 -8.96 45.66 0.18
N ALA A 75 -8.89 45.95 -1.12
CA ALA A 75 -9.03 47.31 -1.66
C ALA A 75 -10.40 47.96 -1.38
N ASN A 76 -11.41 47.17 -1.02
CA ASN A 76 -12.77 47.62 -0.76
C ASN A 76 -13.23 47.41 0.68
N HIS A 77 -12.34 46.97 1.57
CA HIS A 77 -12.66 46.61 2.95
C HIS A 77 -13.82 45.59 3.04
N LEU A 78 -13.83 44.63 2.12
CA LEU A 78 -14.78 43.52 2.08
C LEU A 78 -14.05 42.22 2.46
N SER A 79 -14.80 41.24 2.95
CA SER A 79 -14.38 39.85 2.98
C SER A 79 -14.48 39.24 1.58
N THR A 80 -13.67 38.21 1.29
CA THR A 80 -13.78 37.42 0.04
C THR A 80 -15.13 36.69 -0.09
N THR A 81 -15.89 36.61 1.00
CA THR A 81 -17.22 35.98 1.08
C THR A 81 -18.37 36.98 1.07
N ASP A 82 -18.10 38.29 1.06
CA ASP A 82 -19.17 39.29 1.12
C ASP A 82 -19.95 39.34 -0.20
N GLN A 83 -21.27 39.49 -0.08
CA GLN A 83 -22.14 39.75 -1.23
C GLN A 83 -22.02 41.21 -1.65
N VAL A 84 -21.93 41.43 -2.96
CA VAL A 84 -21.93 42.76 -3.55
C VAL A 84 -23.35 43.20 -3.85
N LEU A 85 -23.69 44.43 -3.51
CA LEU A 85 -25.02 44.99 -3.72
C LEU A 85 -25.10 45.71 -5.06
N ILE A 86 -26.23 45.57 -5.77
CA ILE A 86 -26.47 46.28 -7.03
C ILE A 86 -26.33 47.79 -6.79
N GLY A 87 -25.49 48.46 -7.60
CA GLY A 87 -25.15 49.88 -7.48
C GLY A 87 -23.98 50.19 -6.54
N GLN A 88 -23.41 49.19 -5.85
CA GLN A 88 -22.22 49.35 -5.03
C GLN A 88 -21.01 49.70 -5.92
N ARG A 89 -20.19 50.65 -5.48
CA ARG A 89 -18.99 51.07 -6.20
C ARG A 89 -17.77 50.39 -5.58
N LEU A 90 -17.09 49.57 -6.36
CA LEU A 90 -15.88 48.85 -5.97
C LEU A 90 -14.65 49.49 -6.60
N CYS A 91 -13.66 49.78 -5.79
CA CYS A 91 -12.32 50.12 -6.19
C CYS A 91 -11.59 48.90 -6.77
N ILE A 92 -11.13 48.98 -8.02
CA ILE A 92 -10.26 47.97 -8.62
C ILE A 92 -8.80 48.40 -8.36
N PRO A 93 -8.00 47.63 -7.61
CA PRO A 93 -6.63 48.01 -7.30
C PRO A 93 -5.69 47.84 -8.50
N ASN A 94 -4.62 48.66 -8.56
CA ASN A 94 -3.50 48.42 -9.47
C ASN A 94 -2.51 47.47 -8.81
N THR A 95 -2.36 46.26 -9.32
CA THR A 95 -1.26 45.38 -8.90
C THR A 95 -0.01 45.68 -9.72
N ILE A 96 1.00 46.33 -9.12
CA ILE A 96 2.38 46.25 -9.63
C ILE A 96 2.91 44.88 -9.20
N GLY A 97 2.68 43.86 -10.02
CA GLY A 97 3.07 42.49 -9.65
C GLY A 97 2.42 41.37 -10.46
N ALA A 98 2.17 41.59 -11.75
CA ALA A 98 1.93 40.51 -12.69
C ALA A 98 2.62 40.91 -14.00
N ALA A 99 3.53 40.06 -14.48
CA ALA A 99 4.35 40.31 -15.65
C ALA A 99 3.45 40.64 -16.87
N SER A 100 3.71 41.79 -17.50
CA SER A 100 3.11 42.12 -18.79
C SER A 100 3.69 41.26 -19.92
N PRO A 101 2.92 41.01 -20.99
CA PRO A 101 3.26 40.08 -22.05
C PRO A 101 4.40 40.62 -22.94
N VAL A 102 5.42 39.79 -23.17
CA VAL A 102 6.50 40.09 -24.10
C VAL A 102 6.02 39.88 -25.53
N ALA A 103 6.21 40.90 -26.37
CA ALA A 103 5.98 40.87 -27.83
C ALA A 103 6.93 39.85 -28.52
N PRO A 104 6.54 39.27 -29.68
CA PRO A 104 7.16 38.05 -30.20
C PRO A 104 8.58 38.28 -30.74
N ALA A 105 9.52 37.45 -30.27
CA ALA A 105 10.84 37.31 -30.86
C ALA A 105 10.84 36.22 -31.96
N ALA A 106 11.61 36.47 -33.01
CA ALA A 106 11.79 35.60 -34.19
C ALA A 106 12.33 34.20 -33.81
N PRO A 107 12.10 33.16 -34.65
CA PRO A 107 12.20 31.76 -34.23
C PRO A 107 13.66 31.28 -34.13
N ALA A 108 14.02 30.76 -32.96
CA ALA A 108 15.15 29.83 -32.81
C ALA A 108 14.67 28.39 -33.02
N ALA A 109 15.52 27.57 -33.65
CA ALA A 109 15.25 26.18 -34.04
C ALA A 109 14.86 25.28 -32.84
N PRO A 110 14.06 24.20 -33.06
CA PRO A 110 13.48 23.42 -31.98
C PRO A 110 14.50 22.49 -31.32
N ALA A 111 14.64 22.57 -30.01
CA ALA A 111 15.14 21.48 -29.17
C ALA A 111 13.98 20.51 -28.85
N PRO A 112 14.24 19.22 -28.59
CA PRO A 112 13.20 18.18 -28.49
C PRO A 112 12.28 18.42 -27.29
N ALA A 113 10.98 18.31 -27.52
CA ALA A 113 9.96 18.48 -26.49
C ALA A 113 10.05 17.36 -25.44
N ALA A 114 10.17 17.75 -24.17
CA ALA A 114 9.78 16.92 -23.04
C ALA A 114 8.26 16.66 -23.10
N PRO A 115 7.77 15.47 -22.70
CA PRO A 115 6.35 15.14 -22.74
C PRO A 115 5.57 16.06 -21.78
N ALA A 116 4.48 16.65 -22.29
CA ALA A 116 3.58 17.47 -21.50
C ALA A 116 2.83 16.62 -20.47
N VAL A 117 2.87 17.03 -19.21
CA VAL A 117 1.95 16.56 -18.16
C VAL A 117 0.52 16.97 -18.56
N PRO A 118 -0.46 16.06 -18.63
CA PRO A 118 -1.82 16.42 -18.98
C PRO A 118 -2.46 17.26 -17.88
N ALA A 119 -3.14 18.34 -18.27
CA ALA A 119 -4.01 19.09 -17.37
C ALA A 119 -5.11 18.16 -16.80
N PRO A 120 -5.56 18.36 -15.55
CA PRO A 120 -6.61 17.54 -14.94
C PRO A 120 -7.87 17.58 -15.80
N THR A 121 -8.31 16.42 -16.26
CA THR A 121 -9.53 16.27 -17.06
C THR A 121 -10.75 16.37 -16.15
N VAL A 122 -11.46 17.49 -16.20
CA VAL A 122 -12.82 17.58 -15.67
C VAL A 122 -13.69 16.59 -16.47
N ARG A 123 -14.09 15.47 -15.87
CA ARG A 123 -15.03 14.53 -16.49
C ARG A 123 -16.45 15.00 -16.17
N THR A 124 -17.04 15.75 -17.09
CA THR A 124 -18.47 16.09 -17.07
C THR A 124 -19.31 14.84 -17.29
N GLY A 125 -19.61 14.06 -16.25
CA GLY A 125 -20.65 13.02 -16.25
C GLY A 125 -20.66 12.05 -17.46
N THR A 126 -19.52 11.86 -18.14
CA THR A 126 -19.41 11.08 -19.37
C THR A 126 -19.27 9.61 -19.02
N ALA A 127 -20.38 9.02 -18.58
CA ALA A 127 -20.61 7.61 -18.81
C ALA A 127 -21.00 7.44 -20.29
N ALA A 128 -20.48 6.41 -20.96
CA ALA A 128 -20.65 6.28 -22.41
C ALA A 128 -22.13 6.19 -22.84
N ASN A 129 -23.06 5.76 -21.95
CA ASN A 129 -24.51 5.79 -22.14
C ASN A 129 -25.25 5.64 -20.79
N TRP A 130 -26.03 6.64 -20.36
CA TRP A 130 -26.93 6.51 -19.21
C TRP A 130 -28.25 5.86 -19.62
N THR A 131 -28.75 4.91 -18.83
CA THR A 131 -30.11 4.40 -18.98
C THR A 131 -31.04 5.12 -18.02
N GLY A 132 -31.83 6.07 -18.54
CA GLY A 132 -32.82 6.86 -17.78
C GLY A 132 -34.20 6.20 -17.76
N LYS A 133 -34.81 6.15 -16.58
CA LYS A 133 -36.20 5.72 -16.35
C LYS A 133 -36.98 6.88 -15.78
N TYR A 134 -38.03 7.29 -16.48
CA TYR A 134 -38.83 8.47 -16.14
C TYR A 134 -40.23 8.07 -15.63
N TYR A 135 -40.71 8.78 -14.61
CA TYR A 135 -41.92 8.47 -13.85
C TYR A 135 -42.79 9.71 -13.68
N ASN A 136 -44.12 9.56 -13.79
CA ASN A 136 -45.11 10.59 -13.44
C ASN A 136 -45.46 10.54 -11.94
N SER A 137 -44.43 10.52 -11.10
CA SER A 137 -44.50 10.58 -9.64
C SER A 137 -43.19 11.15 -9.10
N GLN A 138 -43.21 11.77 -7.93
CA GLN A 138 -42.00 12.30 -7.27
C GLN A 138 -41.16 11.22 -6.57
N ASP A 139 -41.75 10.06 -6.26
CA ASP A 139 -41.16 9.04 -5.40
C ASP A 139 -40.66 7.80 -6.16
N LEU A 140 -40.39 7.93 -7.47
CA LEU A 140 -39.90 6.87 -8.36
C LEU A 140 -40.87 5.66 -8.46
N ARG A 141 -42.17 5.89 -8.27
CA ARG A 141 -43.21 4.85 -8.32
C ARG A 141 -44.07 4.90 -9.57
N GLY A 142 -44.70 3.77 -9.87
CA GLY A 142 -45.64 3.62 -10.99
C GLY A 142 -44.98 3.09 -12.27
N ASP A 143 -45.75 3.15 -13.36
CA ASP A 143 -45.30 2.67 -14.66
C ASP A 143 -44.18 3.56 -15.22
N ARG A 144 -43.18 2.92 -15.84
CA ARG A 144 -42.10 3.61 -16.52
C ARG A 144 -42.65 4.17 -17.83
N VAL A 145 -42.76 5.48 -17.90
CA VAL A 145 -43.45 6.14 -19.02
C VAL A 145 -42.51 6.34 -20.21
N LEU A 146 -41.22 6.50 -19.94
CA LEU A 146 -40.19 6.67 -20.96
C LEU A 146 -38.85 6.03 -20.54
N PRO A 147 -38.41 4.95 -21.19
CA PRO A 147 -37.01 4.54 -21.15
C PRO A 147 -36.22 5.33 -22.20
N ARG A 148 -35.16 6.03 -21.77
CA ARG A 148 -34.30 6.85 -22.66
C ARG A 148 -32.83 6.55 -22.42
N GLN A 149 -32.02 6.65 -23.47
CA GLN A 149 -30.57 6.74 -23.32
C GLN A 149 -30.16 8.20 -23.30
N ASP A 150 -29.40 8.58 -22.28
CA ASP A 150 -28.91 9.93 -22.06
C ASP A 150 -27.39 9.96 -22.18
N ALA A 151 -26.85 10.86 -23.00
CA ALA A 151 -25.40 11.00 -23.19
C ALA A 151 -24.72 11.62 -21.95
N SER A 152 -25.47 12.39 -21.18
CA SER A 152 -25.04 13.08 -19.96
C SER A 152 -26.27 13.37 -19.10
N ILE A 153 -26.04 13.60 -17.81
CA ILE A 153 -27.06 14.18 -16.90
C ILE A 153 -26.74 15.67 -16.79
N ASP A 154 -27.26 16.44 -17.75
CA ASP A 154 -27.15 17.90 -17.82
C ASP A 154 -28.39 18.45 -18.54
N PHE A 155 -29.44 18.69 -17.76
CA PHE A 155 -30.78 19.03 -18.25
C PHE A 155 -31.30 20.30 -17.59
N SER A 156 -31.94 21.14 -18.40
CA SER A 156 -32.73 22.29 -17.95
C SER A 156 -34.04 22.27 -18.72
N TRP A 157 -35.11 21.83 -18.07
CA TRP A 157 -36.45 21.78 -18.65
C TRP A 157 -37.26 23.05 -18.39
N GLN A 158 -36.75 23.96 -17.54
CA GLN A 158 -37.50 25.16 -17.11
C GLN A 158 -38.87 24.70 -16.57
N SER A 159 -39.94 25.45 -16.78
CA SER A 159 -41.30 25.06 -16.40
C SER A 159 -41.93 23.92 -17.23
N GLY A 160 -41.10 23.16 -17.95
CA GLY A 160 -41.50 22.08 -18.87
C GLY A 160 -41.17 20.70 -18.32
N SER A 161 -41.24 19.68 -19.18
CA SER A 161 -40.93 18.30 -18.82
C SER A 161 -39.92 17.67 -19.80
N PRO A 162 -39.30 16.53 -19.44
CA PRO A 162 -38.34 15.84 -20.30
C PRO A 162 -38.92 15.32 -21.62
N ASP A 163 -40.23 15.09 -21.68
CA ASP A 163 -40.98 14.64 -22.85
C ASP A 163 -42.48 14.92 -22.64
N THR A 164 -43.26 15.06 -23.71
CA THR A 164 -44.72 15.29 -23.65
C THR A 164 -45.52 14.21 -22.91
N SER A 165 -44.97 13.01 -22.74
CA SER A 165 -45.55 11.92 -21.95
C SER A 165 -45.30 12.05 -20.44
N ILE A 166 -44.39 12.93 -20.03
CA ILE A 166 -44.07 13.26 -18.64
C ILE A 166 -44.78 14.55 -18.23
N THR A 167 -45.36 14.55 -17.04
CA THR A 167 -46.00 15.75 -16.46
C THR A 167 -44.97 16.85 -16.20
N ASN A 168 -45.37 18.12 -16.35
CA ASN A 168 -44.47 19.26 -16.10
C ASN A 168 -43.99 19.31 -14.65
N ASP A 169 -44.88 18.99 -13.71
CA ASP A 169 -44.57 18.90 -12.29
C ASP A 169 -44.71 17.47 -11.79
N SER A 170 -44.19 17.20 -10.59
CA SER A 170 -44.37 15.93 -9.87
C SER A 170 -43.87 14.70 -10.63
N PHE A 171 -42.69 14.81 -11.26
CA PHE A 171 -42.04 13.71 -11.96
C PHE A 171 -40.71 13.33 -11.30
N SER A 172 -40.18 12.18 -11.64
CA SER A 172 -38.86 11.73 -11.16
C SER A 172 -38.15 10.91 -12.21
N VAL A 173 -36.82 10.81 -12.06
CA VAL A 173 -35.96 10.10 -12.99
C VAL A 173 -34.90 9.32 -12.24
N SER A 174 -34.63 8.10 -12.71
CA SER A 174 -33.51 7.27 -12.25
C SER A 174 -32.61 6.92 -13.44
N TRP A 175 -31.37 7.40 -13.41
CA TRP A 175 -30.34 7.07 -14.38
C TRP A 175 -29.36 6.05 -13.79
N THR A 176 -28.97 5.07 -14.60
CA THR A 176 -27.94 4.09 -14.24
C THR A 176 -26.93 3.92 -15.37
N ALA A 177 -25.64 3.88 -15.04
CA ALA A 177 -24.56 3.58 -15.98
C ALA A 177 -23.39 2.87 -15.29
N THR A 178 -22.56 2.18 -16.08
CA THR A 178 -21.27 1.66 -15.62
C THR A 178 -20.18 2.69 -15.92
N VAL A 179 -19.39 3.06 -14.91
CA VAL A 179 -18.31 4.04 -14.99
C VAL A 179 -17.03 3.40 -14.46
N THR A 180 -15.93 3.54 -15.21
CA THR A 180 -14.62 3.09 -14.76
C THR A 180 -13.90 4.23 -14.03
N PHE A 181 -13.50 3.97 -12.79
CA PHE A 181 -12.74 4.88 -11.93
C PHE A 181 -11.31 4.37 -11.74
N GLU A 182 -10.39 5.30 -11.44
CA GLU A 182 -9.10 4.97 -10.84
C GLU A 182 -9.24 5.03 -9.32
N THR A 183 -8.33 4.42 -8.57
CA THR A 183 -8.30 4.63 -7.12
C THR A 183 -8.03 6.10 -6.81
N GLY A 184 -8.83 6.68 -5.91
CA GLY A 184 -8.62 8.02 -5.35
C GLY A 184 -9.89 8.67 -4.82
N THR A 185 -9.74 9.85 -4.22
CA THR A 185 -10.87 10.66 -3.77
C THR A 185 -11.50 11.41 -4.95
N TYR A 186 -12.81 11.31 -5.12
CA TYR A 186 -13.56 12.01 -6.14
C TYR A 186 -14.54 13.00 -5.52
N ARG A 187 -14.60 14.21 -6.07
CA ARG A 187 -15.60 15.22 -5.70
C ARG A 187 -16.79 15.10 -6.62
N PHE A 188 -17.91 14.60 -6.10
CA PHE A 188 -19.21 14.58 -6.77
C PHE A 188 -19.90 15.92 -6.57
N THR A 189 -20.40 16.51 -7.66
CA THR A 189 -21.16 17.76 -7.66
C THR A 189 -22.48 17.53 -8.38
N ALA A 190 -23.58 17.89 -7.72
CA ALA A 190 -24.91 17.92 -8.29
C ALA A 190 -25.48 19.34 -8.19
N VAL A 191 -26.07 19.84 -9.27
CA VAL A 191 -26.91 21.05 -9.26
C VAL A 191 -28.30 20.60 -9.63
N ALA A 192 -29.27 20.73 -8.73
CA ALA A 192 -30.61 20.21 -8.96
C ALA A 192 -31.70 21.16 -8.45
N ASP A 193 -32.81 21.19 -9.18
CA ASP A 193 -34.10 21.80 -8.86
C ASP A 193 -35.15 20.75 -9.26
N ASP A 194 -35.72 19.93 -8.38
CA ASP A 194 -35.53 19.84 -6.93
C ASP A 194 -34.47 18.79 -6.52
N GLY A 195 -34.86 17.71 -5.84
CA GLY A 195 -33.93 16.86 -5.08
C GLY A 195 -33.17 15.82 -5.90
N VAL A 196 -32.00 15.42 -5.38
CA VAL A 196 -31.04 14.53 -6.04
C VAL A 196 -30.39 13.53 -5.07
N ARG A 197 -30.11 12.32 -5.56
CA ARG A 197 -29.22 11.34 -4.92
C ARG A 197 -28.27 10.72 -5.92
N ILE A 198 -27.05 10.42 -5.46
CA ILE A 198 -26.04 9.69 -6.24
C ILE A 198 -25.59 8.47 -5.43
N TYR A 199 -25.51 7.32 -6.09
CA TYR A 199 -24.99 6.08 -5.54
C TYR A 199 -23.87 5.52 -6.42
N VAL A 200 -22.89 4.89 -5.78
CA VAL A 200 -21.83 4.11 -6.43
C VAL A 200 -21.85 2.70 -5.83
N ASN A 201 -22.05 1.65 -6.65
CA ASN A 201 -22.25 0.26 -6.21
C ASN A 201 -23.30 0.14 -5.09
N ASP A 202 -24.44 0.81 -5.27
CA ASP A 202 -25.55 0.90 -4.31
C ASP A 202 -25.25 1.58 -2.96
N THR A 203 -24.02 2.10 -2.77
CA THR A 203 -23.67 2.95 -1.63
C THR A 203 -24.03 4.39 -1.92
N LEU A 204 -24.77 5.06 -1.02
CA LEU A 204 -25.17 6.46 -1.15
C LEU A 204 -23.95 7.37 -0.95
N VAL A 205 -23.58 8.16 -1.96
CA VAL A 205 -22.40 9.05 -1.93
C VAL A 205 -22.76 10.53 -1.84
N LEU A 206 -23.94 10.92 -2.33
CA LEU A 206 -24.46 12.28 -2.24
C LEU A 206 -25.98 12.23 -2.11
N GLU A 207 -26.53 13.01 -1.18
CA GLU A 207 -27.97 13.16 -1.00
C GLU A 207 -28.34 14.62 -0.71
N ASP A 208 -29.31 15.11 -1.46
CA ASP A 208 -30.16 16.24 -1.09
C ASP A 208 -31.57 15.98 -1.62
N TRP A 209 -32.38 15.23 -0.85
CA TRP A 209 -33.70 14.78 -1.29
C TRP A 209 -34.83 15.65 -0.73
N ASN A 210 -34.74 16.97 -0.95
CA ASN A 210 -35.70 17.96 -0.48
C ASN A 210 -36.20 18.84 -1.63
N VAL A 211 -37.31 19.54 -1.40
CA VAL A 211 -37.82 20.58 -2.33
C VAL A 211 -36.98 21.84 -2.14
N HIS A 212 -36.34 22.32 -3.20
CA HIS A 212 -35.48 23.49 -3.21
C HIS A 212 -35.27 24.00 -4.64
N PRO A 213 -35.06 25.32 -4.84
CA PRO A 213 -34.62 25.82 -6.13
C PRO A 213 -33.25 25.23 -6.52
N ALA A 214 -32.82 25.46 -7.75
CA ALA A 214 -31.51 25.04 -8.27
C ALA A 214 -30.36 25.27 -7.27
N THR A 215 -29.93 24.20 -6.61
CA THR A 215 -28.96 24.22 -5.50
C THR A 215 -27.79 23.31 -5.82
N THR A 216 -26.57 23.78 -5.53
CA THR A 216 -25.35 23.00 -5.71
C THR A 216 -25.01 22.23 -4.43
N THR A 217 -24.92 20.92 -4.56
CA THR A 217 -24.49 20.00 -3.49
C THR A 217 -23.21 19.30 -3.92
N VAL A 218 -22.24 19.25 -3.01
CA VAL A 218 -20.90 18.70 -3.23
C VAL A 218 -20.55 17.68 -2.15
N ARG A 219 -19.94 16.55 -2.54
CA ARG A 219 -19.39 15.54 -1.62
C ARG A 219 -18.11 14.93 -2.16
N ASP A 220 -17.12 14.78 -1.31
CA ASP A 220 -15.88 14.05 -1.60
C ASP A 220 -16.02 12.62 -1.08
N THR A 221 -15.69 11.64 -1.92
CA THR A 221 -15.83 10.21 -1.63
C THR A 221 -14.64 9.45 -2.19
N ASP A 222 -14.06 8.55 -1.40
CA ASP A 222 -13.01 7.63 -1.86
C ASP A 222 -13.61 6.52 -2.73
N ILE A 223 -13.05 6.34 -3.93
CA ILE A 223 -13.48 5.33 -4.89
C ILE A 223 -12.28 4.43 -5.20
N THR A 224 -12.49 3.12 -5.18
CA THR A 224 -11.48 2.13 -5.61
C THR A 224 -11.34 2.11 -7.12
N ALA A 225 -10.20 1.66 -7.65
CA ALA A 225 -10.07 1.42 -9.08
C ALA A 225 -11.03 0.33 -9.57
N GLY A 226 -11.52 0.47 -10.80
CA GLY A 226 -12.31 -0.56 -11.46
C GLY A 226 -13.61 -0.03 -12.05
N SER A 227 -14.47 -0.94 -12.49
CA SER A 227 -15.79 -0.62 -13.04
C SER A 227 -16.82 -0.59 -11.93
N HIS A 228 -17.52 0.53 -11.79
CA HIS A 228 -18.56 0.76 -10.78
C HIS A 228 -19.91 1.03 -11.44
N THR A 229 -20.99 0.60 -10.80
CA THR A 229 -22.35 1.02 -11.18
C THR A 229 -22.66 2.35 -10.51
N VAL A 230 -22.90 3.39 -11.31
CA VAL A 230 -23.34 4.70 -10.81
C VAL A 230 -24.83 4.85 -11.07
N LYS A 231 -25.58 5.22 -10.03
CA LYS A 231 -27.02 5.49 -10.08
C LYS A 231 -27.29 6.91 -9.62
N VAL A 232 -28.05 7.67 -10.40
CA VAL A 232 -28.49 9.03 -10.05
C VAL A 232 -30.00 9.03 -10.01
N GLU A 233 -30.57 9.54 -8.93
CA GLU A 233 -32.01 9.73 -8.75
C GLU A 233 -32.31 11.21 -8.63
N TYR A 234 -33.41 11.64 -9.21
CA TYR A 234 -33.86 13.04 -9.23
C TYR A 234 -35.38 13.11 -9.13
N PHE A 235 -35.92 14.15 -8.50
CA PHE A 235 -37.32 14.49 -8.61
C PHE A 235 -37.55 15.98 -8.84
N GLU A 236 -38.64 16.28 -9.52
CA GLU A 236 -39.21 17.62 -9.68
C GLU A 236 -40.52 17.68 -8.90
N ALA A 237 -40.65 18.65 -8.00
CA ALA A 237 -41.87 18.85 -7.25
C ALA A 237 -42.85 19.78 -7.97
N SER A 238 -42.41 21.00 -8.25
CA SER A 238 -43.16 22.02 -8.98
C SER A 238 -42.27 23.21 -9.37
N GLY A 239 -42.50 23.78 -10.55
CA GLY A 239 -41.80 25.00 -10.96
C GLY A 239 -40.80 24.75 -12.08
N ASP A 240 -39.59 25.28 -11.95
CA ASP A 240 -38.54 25.11 -12.95
C ASP A 240 -37.72 23.85 -12.65
N ALA A 241 -37.65 22.92 -13.60
CA ALA A 241 -36.95 21.66 -13.42
C ALA A 241 -35.54 21.68 -14.05
N SER A 242 -34.51 21.37 -13.27
CA SER A 242 -33.14 21.24 -13.79
C SER A 242 -32.28 20.25 -12.99
N ILE A 243 -31.33 19.60 -13.66
CA ILE A 243 -30.31 18.76 -13.02
C ILE A 243 -29.02 18.72 -13.83
N SER A 244 -27.88 18.88 -13.17
CA SER A 244 -26.54 18.66 -13.72
C SER A 244 -25.69 17.89 -12.73
N VAL A 245 -24.99 16.84 -13.19
CA VAL A 245 -24.12 16.02 -12.33
C VAL A 245 -22.73 15.89 -12.94
N SER A 246 -21.72 16.08 -12.11
CA SER A 246 -20.31 15.91 -12.48
C SER A 246 -19.49 15.32 -11.35
N TRP A 247 -18.32 14.78 -11.68
CA TRP A 247 -17.33 14.39 -10.68
C TRP A 247 -15.91 14.56 -11.22
N GLU A 248 -14.99 14.90 -10.33
CA GLU A 248 -13.57 15.06 -10.65
C GLU A 248 -12.70 14.35 -9.61
N LYS A 249 -11.67 13.66 -10.10
CA LYS A 249 -10.65 13.07 -9.22
C LYS A 249 -9.91 14.22 -8.57
N GLN A 250 -9.89 14.26 -7.25
CA GLN A 250 -9.10 15.23 -6.52
C GLN A 250 -7.64 14.84 -6.67
N VAL A 251 -6.86 15.73 -7.30
CA VAL A 251 -5.41 15.64 -7.27
C VAL A 251 -5.01 16.23 -5.93
N GLU A 252 -4.52 15.41 -5.00
CA GLU A 252 -3.81 15.96 -3.86
C GLU A 252 -2.65 16.79 -4.43
N GLU A 253 -2.68 18.11 -4.22
CA GLU A 253 -1.48 18.91 -4.41
C GLU A 253 -0.46 18.41 -3.40
N THR A 254 0.47 17.57 -3.85
CA THR A 254 1.67 17.27 -3.09
C THR A 254 2.44 18.58 -2.97
N PRO A 255 2.76 19.04 -1.75
CA PRO A 255 3.67 20.16 -1.59
C PRO A 255 4.94 19.85 -2.39
N SER A 256 5.30 20.75 -3.32
CA SER A 256 6.49 20.58 -4.15
C SER A 256 7.72 20.54 -3.25
N CYS A 257 8.28 19.35 -3.03
CA CYS A 257 9.53 19.22 -2.29
C CYS A 257 10.72 19.66 -3.16
N ASP A 258 11.60 20.48 -2.59
CA ASP A 258 12.86 20.88 -3.23
C ASP A 258 13.77 19.67 -3.52
N THR A 259 13.74 18.67 -2.63
CA THR A 259 14.41 17.38 -2.83
C THR A 259 13.37 16.28 -2.88
N GLN A 260 13.42 15.48 -3.93
CA GLN A 260 12.52 14.35 -4.12
C GLN A 260 13.11 13.07 -3.49
N PRO A 261 12.27 12.09 -3.11
CA PRO A 261 12.73 10.76 -2.81
C PRO A 261 13.50 10.18 -3.99
N HIS A 262 14.56 9.41 -3.72
CA HIS A 262 15.23 8.61 -4.74
C HIS A 262 14.26 7.59 -5.33
N ASP A 263 14.41 7.25 -6.62
CA ASP A 263 13.47 6.37 -7.34
C ASP A 263 13.22 5.05 -6.60
N SER A 264 14.28 4.44 -6.06
CA SER A 264 14.20 3.18 -5.27
C SER A 264 13.47 3.30 -3.93
N LEU A 265 13.22 4.52 -3.45
CA LEU A 265 12.55 4.82 -2.19
C LEU A 265 11.16 5.44 -2.41
N SER A 266 10.88 5.90 -3.63
CA SER A 266 9.70 6.68 -3.97
C SER A 266 8.37 5.95 -3.67
N SER A 267 8.32 4.63 -3.87
CA SER A 267 7.14 3.79 -3.59
C SER A 267 6.87 3.55 -2.10
N PHE A 268 7.84 3.81 -1.23
CA PHE A 268 7.74 3.62 0.22
C PHE A 268 7.60 4.95 0.98
N TRP A 269 7.53 6.04 0.23
CA TRP A 269 7.41 7.39 0.76
C TRP A 269 6.01 7.94 0.52
N THR A 270 5.44 8.56 1.55
CA THR A 270 4.30 9.47 1.38
C THR A 270 4.61 10.80 2.06
N HIS A 271 4.26 11.90 1.40
CA HIS A 271 4.52 13.24 1.94
C HIS A 271 3.84 13.46 3.30
N SER A 272 2.64 12.92 3.50
CA SER A 272 1.89 13.04 4.76
C SER A 272 2.63 12.39 5.94
N SER A 273 3.19 11.18 5.74
CA SER A 273 3.87 10.40 6.78
C SER A 273 5.30 10.88 7.04
N MET A 274 6.09 11.14 5.99
CA MET A 274 7.52 11.37 6.10
C MET A 274 7.95 12.84 5.87
N GLY A 275 7.09 13.66 5.27
CA GLY A 275 7.45 15.01 4.82
C GLY A 275 8.39 15.00 3.62
N CYS A 276 9.00 16.13 3.29
CA CYS A 276 9.96 16.20 2.19
C CYS A 276 11.29 15.50 2.51
N ALA A 277 12.00 15.06 1.48
CA ALA A 277 13.38 14.60 1.68
C ALA A 277 14.24 15.78 2.15
N SER A 278 15.00 15.60 3.22
CA SER A 278 15.86 16.63 3.80
C SER A 278 17.32 16.53 3.30
N ALA A 279 17.66 15.41 2.64
CA ALA A 279 18.96 15.18 2.03
C ALA A 279 18.84 14.31 0.77
N ALA A 280 19.86 14.37 -0.09
CA ALA A 280 20.01 13.42 -1.19
C ALA A 280 20.25 12.00 -0.65
N ALA A 281 19.75 10.99 -1.36
CA ALA A 281 20.00 9.61 -0.97
C ALA A 281 21.49 9.26 -1.07
N ALA A 282 21.98 8.46 -0.13
CA ALA A 282 23.34 7.98 -0.07
C ALA A 282 23.36 6.44 -0.14
N THR A 283 24.43 5.89 -0.70
CA THR A 283 24.74 4.45 -0.57
C THR A 283 25.72 4.30 0.58
N VAL A 284 25.39 3.45 1.56
CA VAL A 284 26.17 3.23 2.77
C VAL A 284 26.37 1.72 2.98
N TRP A 285 27.48 1.33 3.60
CA TRP A 285 27.59 -0.02 4.13
C TRP A 285 26.72 -0.15 5.38
N ALA A 286 25.99 -1.25 5.49
CA ALA A 286 25.16 -1.58 6.64
C ALA A 286 25.38 -3.04 7.06
N ALA A 287 25.11 -3.33 8.32
CA ALA A 287 24.97 -4.70 8.81
C ALA A 287 23.59 -4.85 9.45
N TRP A 288 23.02 -6.04 9.38
CA TRP A 288 21.71 -6.38 9.92
C TRP A 288 21.78 -7.73 10.60
N GLN A 289 21.08 -7.85 11.72
CA GLN A 289 20.87 -9.14 12.39
C GLN A 289 19.48 -9.17 13.03
N PRO A 290 18.68 -10.22 12.79
CA PRO A 290 17.40 -10.43 13.44
C PRO A 290 17.56 -11.15 14.79
N PHE A 291 16.63 -10.85 15.69
CA PHE A 291 16.53 -11.37 17.05
C PHE A 291 15.10 -11.84 17.33
N GLU A 292 14.91 -12.55 18.44
CA GLU A 292 13.60 -13.08 18.85
C GLU A 292 12.51 -12.00 19.00
N SER A 293 12.87 -10.75 19.29
CA SER A 293 11.92 -9.65 19.49
C SER A 293 12.38 -8.33 18.88
N GLY A 294 13.06 -8.40 17.74
CA GLY A 294 13.46 -7.23 16.98
C GLY A 294 14.73 -7.41 16.15
N HIS A 295 15.37 -6.29 15.84
CA HIS A 295 16.47 -6.24 14.88
C HIS A 295 17.56 -5.26 15.31
N MET A 296 18.82 -5.58 14.99
CA MET A 296 19.91 -4.61 15.02
C MET A 296 20.33 -4.24 13.60
N ILE A 297 20.57 -2.95 13.38
CA ILE A 297 21.14 -2.42 12.14
C ILE A 297 22.31 -1.52 12.46
N TRP A 298 23.49 -1.84 11.95
CA TRP A 298 24.64 -0.93 11.97
C TRP A 298 24.70 -0.16 10.65
N ARG A 299 25.07 1.13 10.70
CA ARG A 299 25.20 1.96 9.50
C ARG A 299 26.50 2.74 9.47
N GLN A 300 27.22 2.66 8.37
CA GLN A 300 28.51 3.31 8.16
C GLN A 300 28.46 4.84 8.27
N ASN A 301 27.38 5.47 7.81
CA ASN A 301 27.28 6.93 7.83
C ASN A 301 27.12 7.52 9.23
N ASP A 302 26.64 6.72 10.19
CA ASP A 302 26.43 7.14 11.58
C ASP A 302 27.45 6.53 12.55
N ASP A 303 28.19 5.52 12.09
CA ASP A 303 29.12 4.70 12.89
C ASP A 303 28.45 4.21 14.19
N ALA A 304 27.26 3.65 14.03
CA ALA A 304 26.34 3.38 15.13
C ALA A 304 25.45 2.16 14.86
N VAL A 305 25.08 1.49 15.94
CA VAL A 305 24.09 0.40 15.97
C VAL A 305 22.73 0.97 16.36
N PHE A 306 21.72 0.62 15.58
CA PHE A 306 20.32 0.95 15.82
C PHE A 306 19.60 -0.32 16.24
N VAL A 307 18.97 -0.28 17.41
CA VAL A 307 18.16 -1.37 17.96
C VAL A 307 16.70 -1.04 17.69
N TYR A 308 15.98 -1.93 17.03
CA TYR A 308 14.56 -1.82 16.68
C TYR A 308 13.82 -2.98 17.34
N ALA A 309 13.12 -2.73 18.45
CA ALA A 309 12.37 -3.74 19.18
C ALA A 309 10.92 -3.83 18.69
N ASP A 310 10.34 -5.02 18.72
CA ASP A 310 9.00 -5.29 18.18
C ASP A 310 7.87 -4.64 18.99
N ASP A 311 8.18 -4.14 20.19
CA ASP A 311 7.29 -3.29 20.98
C ASP A 311 7.12 -1.87 20.39
N GLY A 312 7.79 -1.60 19.27
CA GLY A 312 7.75 -0.34 18.52
C GLY A 312 8.78 0.69 18.98
N ASN A 313 9.62 0.37 19.96
CA ASN A 313 10.71 1.24 20.39
C ASN A 313 11.95 1.05 19.51
N TRP A 314 12.72 2.12 19.32
CA TRP A 314 14.05 2.02 18.76
C TRP A 314 15.04 2.97 19.44
N ALA A 315 16.31 2.58 19.47
CA ALA A 315 17.38 3.34 20.08
C ALA A 315 18.65 3.33 19.22
N ARG A 316 19.40 4.43 19.25
CA ARG A 316 20.73 4.54 18.66
C ARG A 316 21.79 4.30 19.74
N HIS A 317 22.77 3.46 19.44
CA HIS A 317 23.94 3.18 20.26
C HIS A 317 25.19 3.46 19.43
N ASP A 318 26.18 4.11 20.04
CA ASP A 318 27.48 4.32 19.39
C ASP A 318 28.19 2.97 19.20
N ASP A 319 28.93 2.81 18.10
CA ASP A 319 29.73 1.61 17.88
C ASP A 319 31.05 1.67 18.65
N ASP A 320 31.02 1.23 19.91
CA ASP A 320 32.19 1.19 20.80
C ASP A 320 33.06 -0.07 20.61
N TRP A 321 32.77 -0.90 19.60
CA TRP A 321 33.51 -2.13 19.37
C TRP A 321 34.89 -1.84 18.75
N ASN A 322 35.94 -2.35 19.40
CA ASN A 322 37.35 -2.17 19.05
C ASN A 322 38.08 -3.51 18.84
N GLU A 323 37.38 -4.51 18.28
CA GLU A 323 37.91 -5.86 18.03
C GLU A 323 38.30 -6.65 19.30
N GLN A 324 37.83 -6.23 20.47
CA GLN A 324 38.01 -6.96 21.72
C GLN A 324 37.35 -8.34 21.66
N ALA A 325 37.99 -9.32 22.29
CA ALA A 325 37.40 -10.64 22.47
C ALA A 325 36.18 -10.55 23.41
N LEU A 326 35.06 -11.06 22.95
CA LEU A 326 33.83 -11.18 23.72
C LEU A 326 33.94 -12.37 24.67
N THR A 327 33.73 -12.13 25.96
CA THR A 327 33.51 -13.21 26.93
C THR A 327 32.02 -13.40 27.01
N ASN A 328 31.47 -14.37 26.26
CA ASN A 328 30.04 -14.63 26.30
C ASN A 328 29.60 -14.96 27.73
N ASN A 329 29.02 -13.94 28.36
CA ASN A 329 28.56 -13.97 29.74
C ASN A 329 27.12 -14.49 29.86
N ARG A 330 26.44 -14.69 28.71
CA ARG A 330 25.03 -15.11 28.63
C ARG A 330 24.85 -16.63 28.38
N GLY A 331 25.94 -17.35 28.12
CA GLY A 331 25.95 -18.82 28.01
C GLY A 331 25.82 -19.32 26.56
N ALA A 332 25.62 -20.63 26.40
CA ALA A 332 25.44 -21.21 25.06
C ALA A 332 24.06 -20.87 24.50
N ALA A 333 24.01 -20.52 23.20
CA ALA A 333 22.75 -20.26 22.52
C ALA A 333 21.82 -21.48 22.54
N PRO A 334 20.50 -21.30 22.71
CA PRO A 334 19.51 -22.35 22.54
C PRO A 334 19.57 -22.97 21.13
N ALA A 335 19.03 -24.19 20.99
CA ALA A 335 18.97 -24.86 19.69
C ALA A 335 18.18 -24.01 18.66
N GLY A 336 18.78 -23.78 17.49
CA GLY A 336 18.20 -22.94 16.43
C GLY A 336 18.49 -21.45 16.55
N LEU A 337 19.14 -20.99 17.63
CA LEU A 337 19.49 -19.59 17.85
C LEU A 337 21.01 -19.39 17.85
N GLN A 338 21.43 -18.15 17.63
CA GLN A 338 22.83 -17.76 17.50
C GLN A 338 23.27 -16.83 18.63
N SER A 339 24.55 -16.91 19.00
CA SER A 339 25.19 -15.86 19.80
C SER A 339 25.68 -14.76 18.85
N PRO A 340 25.20 -13.52 18.97
CA PRO A 340 25.69 -12.42 18.16
C PRO A 340 27.20 -12.21 18.36
N VAL A 341 27.89 -11.76 17.31
CA VAL A 341 29.34 -11.56 17.32
C VAL A 341 29.70 -10.11 17.00
N ARG A 342 30.98 -9.74 17.14
CA ARG A 342 31.51 -8.41 16.76
C ARG A 342 30.77 -7.26 17.46
N GLY A 343 30.42 -6.19 16.74
CA GLY A 343 29.76 -5.01 17.28
C GLY A 343 28.38 -5.30 17.87
N PHE A 344 27.56 -6.09 17.17
CA PHE A 344 26.26 -6.53 17.69
C PHE A 344 26.41 -7.40 18.94
N GLY A 345 27.33 -8.38 18.90
CA GLY A 345 27.70 -9.19 20.07
C GLY A 345 28.16 -8.36 21.25
N TYR A 346 29.01 -7.35 21.02
CA TYR A 346 29.48 -6.48 22.09
C TYR A 346 28.34 -5.70 22.75
N LEU A 347 27.50 -5.03 21.95
CA LEU A 347 26.36 -4.28 22.47
C LEU A 347 25.40 -5.21 23.23
N TRP A 348 25.06 -6.35 22.63
CA TRP A 348 24.16 -7.35 23.20
C TRP A 348 24.70 -7.97 24.50
N GLU A 349 26.00 -8.23 24.59
CA GLU A 349 26.63 -8.78 25.81
C GLU A 349 26.77 -7.74 26.92
N THR A 350 27.03 -6.47 26.60
CA THR A 350 27.37 -5.44 27.59
C THR A 350 26.18 -4.59 28.02
N ASN A 351 25.05 -4.67 27.33
CA ASN A 351 23.83 -3.94 27.63
C ASN A 351 22.69 -4.91 27.96
N ASP A 352 22.28 -4.95 29.23
CA ASP A 352 21.20 -5.83 29.70
C ASP A 352 19.81 -5.41 29.22
N ASP A 353 19.59 -4.12 28.95
CA ASP A 353 18.33 -3.62 28.40
C ASP A 353 18.17 -4.12 26.96
N VAL A 354 19.22 -3.99 26.14
CA VAL A 354 19.23 -4.48 24.75
C VAL A 354 19.00 -5.99 24.68
N TYR A 355 19.61 -6.77 25.58
CA TYR A 355 19.32 -8.21 25.66
C TYR A 355 17.88 -8.49 26.10
N GLY A 356 17.39 -7.74 27.09
CA GLY A 356 16.03 -7.88 27.60
C GLY A 356 14.96 -7.55 26.56
N ASP A 357 15.23 -6.59 25.69
CA ASP A 357 14.31 -6.14 24.64
C ASP A 357 14.31 -7.09 23.43
N LEU A 358 15.47 -7.65 23.05
CA LEU A 358 15.62 -8.41 21.80
C LEU A 358 15.65 -9.94 21.95
N GLY A 359 16.18 -10.47 23.05
CA GLY A 359 16.46 -11.90 23.18
C GLY A 359 17.69 -12.36 22.38
N TRP A 360 17.71 -13.63 21.95
CA TRP A 360 18.79 -14.22 21.14
C TRP A 360 18.68 -13.87 19.65
N ALA A 361 19.79 -13.95 18.92
CA ALA A 361 19.75 -13.81 17.47
C ALA A 361 19.11 -15.04 16.82
N THR A 362 18.23 -14.83 15.84
CA THR A 362 17.56 -15.88 15.07
C THR A 362 18.32 -16.24 13.79
N ALA A 363 19.21 -15.36 13.34
CA ALA A 363 20.10 -15.63 12.20
C ALA A 363 21.48 -14.98 12.39
N ASP A 364 22.41 -15.35 11.50
CA ASP A 364 23.73 -14.76 11.44
C ASP A 364 23.67 -13.28 11.01
N GLU A 365 24.66 -12.50 11.48
CA GLU A 365 24.87 -11.11 11.04
C GLU A 365 25.16 -11.05 9.53
N LYS A 366 24.37 -10.25 8.80
CA LYS A 366 24.52 -10.04 7.34
C LYS A 366 24.87 -8.59 7.04
N GLY A 367 25.92 -8.39 6.25
CA GLY A 367 26.38 -7.10 5.75
C GLY A 367 25.91 -6.86 4.32
N PHE A 368 25.54 -5.62 4.02
CA PHE A 368 24.97 -5.26 2.73
C PHE A 368 25.18 -3.78 2.39
N CYS A 369 25.06 -3.47 1.10
CA CYS A 369 24.95 -2.10 0.63
C CYS A 369 23.51 -1.62 0.82
N ALA A 370 23.34 -0.45 1.44
CA ALA A 370 22.03 0.14 1.67
C ALA A 370 21.92 1.51 1.01
N ARG A 371 20.77 1.78 0.39
CA ARG A 371 20.36 3.12 -0.01
C ARG A 371 19.60 3.72 1.16
N ILE A 372 20.11 4.82 1.71
CA ILE A 372 19.49 5.57 2.81
C ILE A 372 19.13 6.98 2.36
N GLN A 373 17.96 7.46 2.77
CA GLN A 373 17.58 8.87 2.59
C GLN A 373 16.87 9.41 3.82
N GLN A 374 17.23 10.65 4.19
CA GLN A 374 16.59 11.37 5.29
C GLN A 374 15.42 12.19 4.78
N PHE A 375 14.36 12.22 5.59
CA PHE A 375 13.14 12.99 5.40
C PHE A 375 12.89 13.83 6.66
N GLU A 376 12.03 14.84 6.54
CA GLU A 376 11.69 15.73 7.65
C GLU A 376 11.18 15.00 8.89
N LYS A 377 10.45 13.89 8.71
CA LYS A 377 9.85 13.12 9.81
C LYS A 377 10.44 11.73 9.98
N GLY A 378 11.49 11.35 9.26
CA GLY A 378 12.05 10.01 9.38
C GLY A 378 13.15 9.69 8.38
N ILE A 379 13.42 8.39 8.23
CA ILE A 379 14.39 7.83 7.30
C ILE A 379 13.81 6.63 6.58
N LEU A 380 14.22 6.45 5.32
CA LEU A 380 14.07 5.18 4.61
C LEU A 380 15.44 4.57 4.36
N LEU A 381 15.52 3.25 4.53
CA LEU A 381 16.70 2.45 4.22
C LEU A 381 16.25 1.17 3.49
N ILE A 382 16.82 0.89 2.31
CA ILE A 382 16.58 -0.32 1.51
C ILE A 382 17.91 -0.93 1.08
N GLY A 383 17.96 -2.24 0.86
CA GLY A 383 19.10 -2.88 0.18
C GLY A 383 19.35 -2.27 -1.21
N ASP A 384 20.60 -1.99 -1.54
CA ASP A 384 21.03 -1.42 -2.81
C ASP A 384 21.72 -2.50 -3.65
N THR A 385 21.26 -2.68 -4.90
CA THR A 385 21.77 -3.70 -5.82
C THR A 385 22.79 -3.15 -6.82
N VAL A 386 23.08 -1.84 -6.75
CA VAL A 386 24.03 -1.18 -7.65
C VAL A 386 25.48 -1.49 -7.25
N GLU A 387 26.36 -1.52 -8.25
CA GLU A 387 27.80 -1.80 -8.20
C GLU A 387 28.45 -1.41 -6.86
N THR A 388 28.97 -2.45 -6.19
CA THR A 388 29.55 -2.52 -4.84
C THR A 388 29.92 -1.17 -4.22
N CYS A 389 29.38 -0.88 -3.04
CA CYS A 389 30.03 0.01 -2.08
C CYS A 389 31.51 -0.36 -2.04
N HIS A 390 32.39 0.53 -2.51
CA HIS A 390 33.78 0.18 -2.82
C HIS A 390 34.43 -0.67 -1.72
N GLU A 391 34.89 -1.86 -2.10
CA GLU A 391 35.71 -2.78 -1.32
C GLU A 391 36.94 -2.05 -0.77
N ASN A 392 36.86 -1.45 0.41
CA ASN A 392 38.02 -1.03 1.22
C ASN A 392 37.72 -0.84 2.71
N SER A 393 36.49 -1.08 3.18
CA SER A 393 36.18 -1.06 4.61
C SER A 393 35.87 -2.48 5.07
N HIS A 394 36.74 -2.99 5.94
CA HIS A 394 36.54 -4.15 6.81
C HIS A 394 35.05 -4.39 7.10
N ASN A 395 34.48 -5.51 6.61
CA ASN A 395 33.46 -6.31 7.30
C ASN A 395 33.11 -7.55 6.47
N PHE A 396 33.31 -8.72 7.11
CA PHE A 396 33.22 -10.06 6.53
C PHE A 396 31.81 -10.63 6.73
N ALA A 397 30.81 -10.08 6.03
CA ALA A 397 29.54 -10.76 5.90
C ALA A 397 29.70 -11.90 4.89
N SER A 398 29.36 -13.12 5.28
CA SER A 398 29.57 -14.32 4.45
C SER A 398 28.67 -14.38 3.23
N GLU A 399 27.59 -13.59 3.17
CA GLU A 399 26.66 -13.53 2.05
C GLU A 399 26.11 -12.11 1.87
N THR A 400 26.19 -11.57 0.66
CA THR A 400 25.54 -10.32 0.28
C THR A 400 24.03 -10.50 0.32
N PHE A 401 23.41 -10.09 1.42
CA PHE A 401 21.97 -9.99 1.54
C PHE A 401 21.50 -8.77 0.77
N VAL A 402 20.67 -8.94 -0.26
CA VAL A 402 19.85 -7.83 -0.73
C VAL A 402 18.74 -7.72 0.30
N ALA A 403 18.83 -6.74 1.19
CA ALA A 403 17.73 -6.44 2.09
C ALA A 403 16.53 -6.01 1.24
N LYS A 404 15.64 -6.98 0.95
CA LYS A 404 14.32 -6.76 0.35
C LYS A 404 13.36 -6.13 1.35
N ASN A 405 13.81 -5.94 2.59
CA ASN A 405 13.15 -5.13 3.60
C ASN A 405 13.52 -3.66 3.41
N VAL A 406 12.51 -2.81 3.37
CA VAL A 406 12.61 -1.37 3.49
C VAL A 406 12.32 -1.01 4.93
N LEU A 407 13.36 -0.56 5.63
CA LEU A 407 13.19 0.05 6.94
C LEU A 407 12.64 1.46 6.76
N GLN A 408 11.50 1.73 7.37
CA GLN A 408 10.98 3.07 7.64
C GLN A 408 11.08 3.32 9.13
N ALA A 409 11.86 4.33 9.54
CA ALA A 409 11.93 4.75 10.94
C ALA A 409 11.57 6.23 11.06
N LEU A 410 10.55 6.53 11.86
CA LEU A 410 10.05 7.87 12.08
C LEU A 410 10.77 8.51 13.27
N THR A 411 10.98 9.82 13.17
CA THR A 411 11.54 10.66 14.26
C THR A 411 10.69 10.64 15.54
N GLY A 412 9.40 10.30 15.42
CA GLY A 412 8.49 10.10 16.55
C GLY A 412 8.65 8.78 17.30
N GLY A 413 9.61 7.93 16.91
CA GLY A 413 9.90 6.65 17.57
C GLY A 413 9.23 5.44 16.94
N ALA A 414 8.22 5.62 16.09
CA ALA A 414 7.61 4.50 15.35
C ALA A 414 8.55 4.02 14.23
N TRP A 415 8.61 2.71 14.01
CA TRP A 415 9.33 2.11 12.90
C TRP A 415 8.54 0.94 12.31
N SER A 416 8.85 0.60 11.07
CA SER A 416 8.33 -0.58 10.38
C SER A 416 9.37 -1.08 9.39
N MET A 417 9.42 -2.39 9.18
CA MET A 417 10.07 -2.97 8.01
C MET A 417 8.99 -3.48 7.07
N VAL A 418 9.01 -3.03 5.82
CA VAL A 418 8.08 -3.46 4.79
C VAL A 418 8.84 -4.15 3.68
N CYS A 419 8.27 -5.19 3.10
CA CYS A 419 8.88 -5.82 1.94
C CYS A 419 8.82 -4.91 0.71
N GLU A 420 9.91 -4.92 -0.07
CA GLU A 420 10.04 -4.20 -1.33
C GLU A 420 8.94 -4.62 -2.30
N LYS A 421 8.63 -5.92 -2.32
CA LYS A 421 7.54 -6.51 -3.08
C LYS A 421 6.41 -6.89 -2.14
N GLN A 422 5.19 -6.70 -2.64
CA GLN A 422 3.98 -7.06 -1.91
C GLN A 422 3.58 -8.51 -2.23
N THR A 423 2.99 -9.16 -1.25
CA THR A 423 2.35 -10.46 -1.45
C THR A 423 1.13 -10.29 -2.35
N HIS A 424 0.86 -11.28 -3.19
CA HIS A 424 -0.33 -11.28 -4.02
C HIS A 424 -1.58 -11.33 -3.13
N GLY A 425 -2.62 -10.55 -3.42
CA GLY A 425 -3.78 -10.42 -2.53
C GLY A 425 -4.44 -11.74 -2.13
N SER A 426 -4.49 -12.72 -3.03
CA SER A 426 -5.00 -14.08 -2.74
C SER A 426 -4.11 -14.92 -1.80
N LEU A 427 -2.84 -14.54 -1.65
CA LEU A 427 -1.86 -15.22 -0.79
C LEU A 427 -1.64 -14.49 0.54
N GLU A 428 -2.10 -13.24 0.66
CA GLU A 428 -1.86 -12.35 1.81
C GLU A 428 -2.22 -13.00 3.15
N GLN A 429 -3.37 -13.69 3.22
CA GLN A 429 -3.84 -14.33 4.46
C GLN A 429 -3.01 -15.53 4.91
N TYR A 430 -2.16 -16.07 4.04
CA TYR A 430 -1.29 -17.23 4.31
C TYR A 430 0.18 -16.85 4.48
N TRP A 431 0.51 -15.58 4.24
CA TRP A 431 1.87 -15.10 4.36
C TRP A 431 2.17 -14.71 5.81
N ASN A 432 3.18 -15.36 6.38
CA ASN A 432 3.82 -14.97 7.61
C ASN A 432 5.26 -14.56 7.29
N GLN A 433 5.59 -13.28 7.52
CA GLN A 433 6.92 -12.74 7.21
C GLN A 433 8.02 -13.39 8.07
N ASP A 434 7.73 -13.84 9.29
CA ASP A 434 8.72 -14.48 10.15
C ASP A 434 9.08 -15.90 9.68
N GLU A 435 8.19 -16.55 8.95
CA GLU A 435 8.38 -17.92 8.44
C GLU A 435 8.88 -17.96 7.00
N LEU A 436 8.36 -17.09 6.14
CA LEU A 436 8.64 -17.08 4.70
C LEU A 436 9.61 -15.98 4.29
N GLY A 437 9.79 -14.94 5.11
CA GLY A 437 10.49 -13.71 4.74
C GLY A 437 9.73 -12.91 3.68
N CYS A 438 10.44 -12.02 2.99
CA CYS A 438 9.83 -11.12 2.01
C CYS A 438 9.57 -11.77 0.64
N PRO A 439 8.52 -11.34 -0.10
CA PRO A 439 8.31 -11.79 -1.47
C PRO A 439 9.50 -11.46 -2.40
N LEU A 440 9.94 -12.44 -3.19
CA LEU A 440 11.01 -12.29 -4.18
C LEU A 440 10.49 -11.96 -5.57
N SER A 441 9.23 -12.31 -5.85
CA SER A 441 8.56 -12.14 -7.14
C SER A 441 7.17 -11.55 -6.95
N ALA A 442 6.57 -11.06 -8.05
CA ALA A 442 5.12 -10.89 -8.06
C ALA A 442 4.47 -12.28 -8.15
N GLY A 443 3.24 -12.40 -7.64
CA GLY A 443 2.43 -13.61 -7.87
C GLY A 443 2.25 -13.85 -9.36
N ASN A 444 2.46 -15.10 -9.78
CA ASN A 444 2.35 -15.51 -11.18
C ASN A 444 1.41 -16.71 -11.28
N THR A 445 0.53 -16.70 -12.29
CA THR A 445 -0.33 -17.84 -12.59
C THR A 445 0.35 -18.73 -13.62
N LEU A 446 0.43 -20.04 -13.36
CA LEU A 446 1.04 -21.01 -14.27
C LEU A 446 0.25 -22.31 -14.38
N TRP A 447 0.52 -23.04 -15.46
CA TRP A 447 0.00 -24.40 -15.65
C TRP A 447 0.71 -25.40 -14.74
N SER A 448 -0.05 -26.28 -14.11
CA SER A 448 0.47 -27.33 -13.26
C SER A 448 -0.28 -28.65 -13.53
N ALA A 449 0.31 -29.76 -13.09
CA ALA A 449 -0.38 -31.02 -12.95
C ALA A 449 -0.21 -31.51 -11.51
N TRP A 450 -1.22 -32.18 -10.96
CA TRP A 450 -1.18 -32.71 -9.60
C TRP A 450 -1.78 -34.12 -9.54
N GLN A 451 -1.31 -34.93 -8.61
CA GLN A 451 -1.85 -36.27 -8.38
C GLN A 451 -1.70 -36.68 -6.90
N PRO A 452 -2.77 -37.15 -6.25
CA PRO A 452 -2.71 -37.69 -4.89
C PRO A 452 -2.23 -39.14 -4.85
N PHE A 453 -1.54 -39.48 -3.76
CA PHE A 453 -1.00 -40.78 -3.44
C PHE A 453 -1.42 -41.21 -2.03
N GLU A 454 -1.13 -42.46 -1.65
CA GLU A 454 -1.47 -43.00 -0.33
C GLU A 454 -0.90 -42.18 0.84
N LYS A 455 0.23 -41.48 0.65
CA LYS A 455 0.96 -40.77 1.70
C LYS A 455 1.45 -39.38 1.27
N GLY A 456 0.68 -38.69 0.45
CA GLY A 456 0.99 -37.35 -0.01
C GLY A 456 0.64 -37.10 -1.47
N TYR A 457 1.36 -36.19 -2.12
CA TYR A 457 1.00 -35.66 -3.44
C TYR A 457 2.23 -35.42 -4.31
N LYS A 458 2.01 -35.47 -5.62
CA LYS A 458 2.95 -34.92 -6.61
C LYS A 458 2.35 -33.71 -7.28
N LEU A 459 3.20 -32.70 -7.51
CA LEU A 459 2.87 -31.48 -8.23
C LEU A 459 3.95 -31.22 -9.28
N TRP A 460 3.58 -31.13 -10.54
CA TRP A 460 4.45 -30.69 -11.61
C TRP A 460 4.24 -29.20 -11.86
N ARG A 461 5.32 -28.43 -12.04
CA ARG A 461 5.23 -26.99 -12.28
C ARG A 461 5.84 -26.58 -13.61
N GLN A 462 5.11 -25.78 -14.39
CA GLN A 462 5.54 -25.30 -15.71
C GLN A 462 6.75 -24.35 -15.67
N ASP A 463 6.87 -23.51 -14.66
CA ASP A 463 7.96 -22.53 -14.57
C ASP A 463 9.33 -23.18 -14.36
N ASP A 464 9.35 -24.30 -13.64
CA ASP A 464 10.57 -24.99 -13.23
C ASP A 464 10.80 -26.32 -13.99
N ASP A 465 9.82 -26.77 -14.77
CA ASP A 465 9.84 -28.04 -15.50
C ASP A 465 10.26 -29.22 -14.59
N ALA A 466 9.64 -29.27 -13.40
CA ALA A 466 10.04 -30.14 -12.31
C ALA A 466 8.84 -30.72 -11.57
N VAL A 467 9.03 -31.91 -10.99
CA VAL A 467 8.07 -32.61 -10.14
C VAL A 467 8.46 -32.41 -8.67
N PHE A 468 7.54 -31.84 -7.91
CA PHE A 468 7.61 -31.67 -6.47
C PHE A 468 6.82 -32.80 -5.80
N VAL A 469 7.46 -33.46 -4.85
CA VAL A 469 6.87 -34.53 -4.04
C VAL A 469 6.66 -33.98 -2.65
N TYR A 470 5.42 -34.01 -2.18
CA TYR A 470 4.99 -33.59 -0.84
C TYR A 470 4.51 -34.82 -0.10
N THR A 471 5.08 -35.11 1.06
CA THR A 471 4.77 -36.33 1.84
C THR A 471 4.05 -35.98 3.13
N ASP A 472 3.23 -36.91 3.66
CA ASP A 472 2.53 -36.73 4.94
C ASP A 472 3.47 -36.75 6.16
N ALA A 473 4.78 -36.92 5.94
CA ALA A 473 5.82 -36.72 6.96
C ALA A 473 6.26 -35.24 7.07
N ASP A 474 5.47 -34.32 6.50
CA ASP A 474 5.77 -32.89 6.36
C ASP A 474 7.06 -32.59 5.59
N GLU A 475 7.56 -33.53 4.79
CA GLU A 475 8.76 -33.36 3.95
C GLU A 475 8.39 -33.13 2.48
N TRP A 476 9.09 -32.21 1.81
CA TRP A 476 9.00 -32.05 0.37
C TRP A 476 10.34 -32.12 -0.35
N ALA A 477 10.33 -32.59 -1.60
CA ALA A 477 11.52 -32.71 -2.44
C ALA A 477 11.23 -32.39 -3.91
N ARG A 478 12.22 -31.78 -4.57
CA ARG A 478 12.20 -31.43 -6.00
C ARG A 478 12.92 -32.49 -6.83
N TYR A 479 12.29 -32.91 -7.92
CA TYR A 479 12.84 -33.83 -8.91
C TYR A 479 12.75 -33.21 -10.32
N SER A 480 13.76 -33.48 -11.15
CA SER A 480 13.72 -33.11 -12.58
C SER A 480 12.59 -33.87 -13.29
N ASP A 481 11.87 -33.20 -14.20
CA ASP A 481 10.96 -33.92 -15.10
C ASP A 481 11.72 -34.47 -16.31
N ASP A 482 12.41 -35.60 -16.10
CA ASP A 482 13.19 -36.25 -17.16
C ASP A 482 12.33 -37.06 -18.15
N TRP A 483 11.00 -36.94 -18.06
CA TRP A 483 10.10 -37.69 -18.93
C TRP A 483 10.14 -37.18 -20.36
N ASN A 484 10.60 -38.04 -21.26
CA ASN A 484 10.80 -37.72 -22.68
C ASN A 484 10.00 -38.67 -23.59
N SER A 485 8.79 -39.06 -23.16
CA SER A 485 7.91 -40.04 -23.86
C SER A 485 8.46 -41.47 -24.00
N GLN A 486 9.57 -41.80 -23.32
CA GLN A 486 10.09 -43.17 -23.27
C GLN A 486 9.12 -44.13 -22.57
N THR A 487 9.05 -45.36 -23.08
CA THR A 487 8.33 -46.47 -22.44
C THR A 487 9.16 -46.98 -21.27
N TYR A 488 8.60 -46.97 -20.07
CA TYR A 488 9.17 -47.58 -18.87
C TYR A 488 8.30 -48.75 -18.44
N GLU A 489 8.91 -49.79 -17.86
CA GLU A 489 8.19 -50.93 -17.30
C GLU A 489 7.97 -50.69 -15.80
N PRO A 490 6.74 -50.47 -15.33
CA PRO A 490 6.48 -50.25 -13.92
C PRO A 490 6.63 -51.57 -13.15
N ALA A 491 7.77 -51.76 -12.47
CA ALA A 491 8.03 -52.95 -11.67
C ALA A 491 7.57 -52.81 -10.21
N ARG A 492 6.34 -52.30 -9.97
CA ARG A 492 5.79 -52.08 -8.61
C ARG A 492 4.79 -53.15 -8.14
N GLY A 493 4.61 -54.22 -8.93
CA GLY A 493 3.72 -55.35 -8.60
C GLY A 493 2.32 -55.21 -9.20
N THR A 494 1.36 -55.97 -8.67
CA THR A 494 -0.03 -55.91 -9.13
C THR A 494 -0.73 -54.70 -8.53
N GLN A 495 -1.29 -53.84 -9.39
CA GLN A 495 -2.09 -52.68 -8.99
C GLN A 495 -3.26 -53.10 -8.08
N PRO A 496 -3.41 -52.47 -6.90
CA PRO A 496 -4.59 -52.65 -6.05
C PRO A 496 -5.89 -52.20 -6.75
N ALA A 497 -7.03 -52.77 -6.36
CA ALA A 497 -8.30 -52.58 -7.07
C ALA A 497 -8.82 -51.13 -7.08
N ASP A 498 -8.52 -50.36 -6.03
CA ASP A 498 -9.00 -48.98 -5.83
C ASP A 498 -7.87 -47.94 -5.97
N MET A 499 -6.77 -48.33 -6.63
CA MET A 499 -5.60 -47.47 -6.82
C MET A 499 -5.34 -47.27 -8.32
N HIS A 500 -4.59 -46.23 -8.64
CA HIS A 500 -4.24 -45.82 -10.00
C HIS A 500 -2.76 -46.08 -10.28
N THR A 501 -2.43 -46.42 -11.52
CA THR A 501 -1.04 -46.46 -11.99
C THR A 501 -0.69 -45.09 -12.55
N PRO A 502 0.24 -44.33 -11.94
CA PRO A 502 0.61 -43.01 -12.44
C PRO A 502 1.22 -43.09 -13.85
N VAL A 503 0.99 -42.05 -14.64
CA VAL A 503 1.43 -41.96 -16.04
C VAL A 503 2.39 -40.79 -16.24
N ARG A 504 2.97 -40.67 -17.45
CA ARG A 504 3.85 -39.55 -17.85
C ARG A 504 5.00 -39.31 -16.86
N GLY A 505 5.31 -38.03 -16.55
CA GLY A 505 6.37 -37.64 -15.61
C GLY A 505 6.19 -38.21 -14.22
N PHE A 506 4.97 -38.17 -13.68
CA PHE A 506 4.67 -38.74 -12.36
C PHE A 506 4.89 -40.25 -12.32
N GLY A 507 4.48 -40.96 -13.36
CA GLY A 507 4.66 -42.39 -13.52
C GLY A 507 6.09 -42.81 -13.77
N TYR A 508 6.86 -42.05 -14.55
CA TYR A 508 8.28 -42.31 -14.73
C TYR A 508 9.03 -42.19 -13.40
N LEU A 509 8.84 -41.08 -12.68
CA LEU A 509 9.46 -40.88 -11.38
C LEU A 509 9.03 -41.95 -10.36
N TRP A 510 7.73 -42.26 -10.31
CA TRP A 510 7.18 -43.30 -9.42
C TRP A 510 7.73 -44.71 -9.73
N ALA A 511 7.91 -45.04 -11.01
CA ALA A 511 8.39 -46.36 -11.43
C ALA A 511 9.91 -46.54 -11.28
N THR A 512 10.67 -45.46 -11.39
CA THR A 512 12.15 -45.52 -11.47
C THR A 512 12.87 -45.09 -10.20
N ASN A 513 12.20 -44.39 -9.28
CA ASN A 513 12.76 -43.97 -7.99
C ASN A 513 12.11 -44.76 -6.84
N ASP A 514 12.90 -45.63 -6.21
CA ASP A 514 12.45 -46.50 -5.11
C ASP A 514 12.07 -45.74 -3.84
N ASP A 515 12.78 -44.65 -3.55
CA ASP A 515 12.52 -43.82 -2.36
C ASP A 515 11.17 -43.11 -2.52
N VAL A 516 10.94 -42.47 -3.69
CA VAL A 516 9.65 -41.82 -3.99
C VAL A 516 8.47 -42.79 -3.90
N PHE A 517 8.65 -44.06 -4.30
CA PHE A 517 7.59 -45.06 -4.14
C PHE A 517 7.39 -45.48 -2.69
N ALA A 518 8.48 -45.64 -1.92
CA ALA A 518 8.41 -46.00 -0.51
C ALA A 518 7.70 -44.90 0.31
N ASP A 519 7.96 -43.64 -0.03
CA ASP A 519 7.44 -42.47 0.65
C ASP A 519 5.96 -42.22 0.31
N LEU A 520 5.55 -42.34 -0.96
CA LEU A 520 4.19 -42.00 -1.39
C LEU A 520 3.22 -43.18 -1.53
N GLY A 521 3.70 -44.36 -1.93
CA GLY A 521 2.85 -45.50 -2.26
C GLY A 521 2.17 -45.41 -3.64
N TRP A 522 0.97 -45.98 -3.77
CA TRP A 522 0.16 -45.97 -4.99
C TRP A 522 -0.61 -44.65 -5.16
N ALA A 523 -0.94 -44.28 -6.40
CA ALA A 523 -1.83 -43.15 -6.63
C ALA A 523 -3.27 -43.50 -6.24
N THR A 524 -3.94 -42.57 -5.57
CA THR A 524 -5.32 -42.75 -5.09
C THR A 524 -6.35 -42.15 -6.05
N ASP A 525 -5.92 -41.34 -7.01
CA ASP A 525 -6.75 -40.72 -8.04
C ASP A 525 -5.95 -40.52 -9.36
N ASP A 526 -6.65 -40.16 -10.43
CA ASP A 526 -6.06 -39.81 -11.71
C ASP A 526 -5.26 -38.49 -11.63
N GLU A 527 -4.23 -38.38 -12.47
CA GLU A 527 -3.47 -37.14 -12.66
C GLU A 527 -4.35 -36.04 -13.26
N LYS A 528 -4.37 -34.87 -12.60
CA LYS A 528 -5.23 -33.73 -12.92
C LYS A 528 -4.41 -32.50 -13.31
N GLY A 529 -4.86 -31.75 -14.31
CA GLY A 529 -4.29 -30.44 -14.64
C GLY A 529 -4.87 -29.38 -13.71
N ALA A 530 -4.07 -28.39 -13.31
CA ALA A 530 -4.49 -27.30 -12.44
C ALA A 530 -3.85 -25.96 -12.87
N CYS A 531 -4.60 -24.89 -12.67
CA CYS A 531 -4.10 -23.52 -12.68
C CYS A 531 -3.69 -23.15 -11.25
N ILE A 532 -2.45 -22.70 -11.08
CA ILE A 532 -1.96 -22.33 -9.75
C ILE A 532 -1.39 -20.91 -9.78
N LEU A 533 -1.74 -20.14 -8.76
CA LEU A 533 -1.06 -18.90 -8.43
C LEU A 533 0.11 -19.24 -7.51
N ILE A 534 1.31 -18.85 -7.91
CA ILE A 534 2.54 -19.10 -7.16
C ILE A 534 3.27 -17.80 -6.86
N GLN A 535 3.88 -17.71 -5.67
CA GLN A 535 4.80 -16.64 -5.32
C GLN A 535 5.96 -17.18 -4.48
N SER A 536 7.19 -16.74 -4.81
CA SER A 536 8.40 -17.12 -4.07
C SER A 536 8.73 -16.07 -3.01
N PHE A 537 9.23 -16.54 -1.88
CA PHE A 537 9.65 -15.77 -0.71
C PHE A 537 11.09 -16.12 -0.35
N GLU A 538 11.67 -15.47 0.66
CA GLU A 538 13.09 -15.63 1.02
C GLU A 538 13.39 -17.05 1.52
N ASP A 539 12.44 -17.63 2.26
CA ASP A 539 12.59 -18.92 2.93
C ASP A 539 11.52 -19.94 2.49
N GLY A 540 10.87 -19.72 1.34
CA GLY A 540 9.90 -20.67 0.82
C GLY A 540 9.04 -20.17 -0.32
N THR A 541 7.95 -20.88 -0.57
CA THR A 541 7.00 -20.63 -1.66
C THR A 541 5.57 -20.88 -1.21
N LEU A 542 4.65 -19.99 -1.61
CA LEU A 542 3.21 -20.21 -1.49
C LEU A 542 2.61 -20.55 -2.86
N LEU A 543 1.71 -21.54 -2.87
CA LEU A 543 0.98 -21.98 -4.05
C LEU A 543 -0.51 -22.14 -3.71
N THR A 544 -1.41 -21.52 -4.45
CA THR A 544 -2.86 -21.72 -4.30
C THR A 544 -3.49 -22.02 -5.64
N GLY A 545 -4.64 -22.71 -5.65
CA GLY A 545 -5.46 -22.80 -6.84
C GLY A 545 -5.86 -21.40 -7.33
N ASP A 546 -5.69 -21.14 -8.62
CA ASP A 546 -6.18 -19.89 -9.24
C ASP A 546 -7.61 -20.12 -9.76
N THR A 547 -8.54 -19.26 -9.32
CA THR A 547 -9.95 -19.29 -9.74
C THR A 547 -10.18 -18.53 -11.05
N VAL A 548 -9.17 -17.81 -11.52
CA VAL A 548 -9.20 -17.11 -12.79
C VAL A 548 -8.64 -18.06 -13.84
N ASP A 549 -9.49 -18.50 -14.79
CA ASP A 549 -9.19 -19.40 -15.94
C ASP A 549 -8.09 -18.86 -16.92
N SER A 550 -7.21 -17.97 -16.45
CA SER A 550 -6.25 -17.21 -17.25
C SER A 550 -5.15 -18.06 -17.91
N CYS A 551 -4.87 -19.26 -17.40
CA CYS A 551 -3.85 -20.15 -17.97
C CYS A 551 -4.31 -20.86 -19.26
N PHE A 552 -5.60 -20.77 -19.61
CA PHE A 552 -6.21 -21.56 -20.70
C PHE A 552 -6.54 -20.74 -21.96
N ASP A 553 -5.87 -19.62 -22.23
CA ASP A 553 -6.06 -18.92 -23.51
C ASP A 553 -5.50 -19.75 -24.69
N GLY A 554 -6.37 -20.55 -25.32
CA GLY A 554 -6.14 -21.12 -26.64
C GLY A 554 -5.63 -22.56 -26.74
N THR A 555 -5.57 -23.35 -25.65
CA THR A 555 -5.19 -24.77 -25.71
C THR A 555 -6.33 -25.72 -25.38
N VAL A 556 -6.30 -26.90 -26.02
CA VAL A 556 -7.33 -27.93 -25.91
C VAL A 556 -7.23 -28.57 -24.54
N ASN A 557 -8.33 -28.52 -23.79
CA ASN A 557 -8.52 -29.11 -22.48
C ASN A 557 -8.13 -30.61 -22.48
N LEU A 558 -6.99 -30.97 -21.90
CA LEU A 558 -6.59 -32.38 -21.76
C LEU A 558 -6.97 -32.98 -20.39
N VAL A 559 -7.49 -32.17 -19.46
CA VAL A 559 -7.87 -32.67 -18.14
C VAL A 559 -9.10 -31.90 -17.66
N SER A 560 -10.17 -32.62 -17.36
CA SER A 560 -11.44 -32.06 -16.91
C SER A 560 -11.28 -31.32 -15.58
N ASP A 561 -11.75 -30.07 -15.53
CA ASP A 561 -12.10 -29.27 -14.35
C ASP A 561 -11.50 -29.75 -13.03
N THR A 562 -10.35 -29.22 -12.61
CA THR A 562 -10.00 -29.30 -11.19
C THR A 562 -9.10 -28.14 -10.75
N LEU A 563 -9.69 -27.25 -9.96
CA LEU A 563 -8.96 -26.39 -9.03
C LEU A 563 -8.13 -27.28 -8.09
N LEU A 564 -7.04 -26.77 -7.53
CA LEU A 564 -6.34 -27.34 -6.36
C LEU A 564 -7.23 -27.41 -5.07
N GLY A 565 -8.56 -27.29 -5.21
CA GLY A 565 -9.46 -26.92 -4.14
C GLY A 565 -9.14 -25.52 -3.59
N ASP A 566 -9.83 -25.12 -2.52
CA ASP A 566 -9.58 -23.88 -1.78
C ASP A 566 -8.36 -24.02 -0.83
N SER A 567 -7.32 -24.75 -1.26
CA SER A 567 -6.17 -25.13 -0.44
C SER A 567 -4.91 -24.41 -0.91
N THR A 568 -4.14 -23.88 0.03
CA THR A 568 -2.83 -23.25 -0.23
C THR A 568 -1.71 -24.14 0.30
N ILE A 569 -0.73 -24.45 -0.54
CA ILE A 569 0.50 -25.13 -0.12
C ILE A 569 1.50 -24.07 0.32
N LYS A 570 2.03 -24.21 1.53
CA LYS A 570 3.20 -23.47 2.02
C LYS A 570 4.38 -24.43 2.10
N ALA A 571 5.38 -24.22 1.25
CA ALA A 571 6.58 -25.05 1.19
C ALA A 571 7.80 -24.21 1.61
N LEU A 572 8.45 -24.57 2.72
CA LEU A 572 9.61 -23.86 3.26
C LEU A 572 10.90 -24.46 2.70
N ASP A 573 11.91 -23.64 2.46
CA ASP A 573 13.22 -24.08 1.95
C ASP A 573 13.98 -24.98 2.93
N SER A 574 13.57 -25.00 4.20
CA SER A 574 13.99 -25.96 5.22
C SER A 574 13.62 -27.42 4.90
N GLY A 575 12.74 -27.63 3.93
CA GLY A 575 12.22 -28.94 3.54
C GLY A 575 10.87 -29.29 4.17
N SER A 576 10.34 -28.45 5.06
CA SER A 576 9.01 -28.63 5.63
C SER A 576 7.90 -28.05 4.74
N TRP A 577 6.71 -28.64 4.74
CA TRP A 577 5.54 -28.06 4.06
C TRP A 577 4.26 -28.28 4.85
N GLU A 578 3.23 -27.49 4.55
CA GLU A 578 1.88 -27.68 5.09
C GLU A 578 0.80 -27.23 4.08
N ILE A 579 -0.44 -27.66 4.34
CA ILE A 579 -1.63 -27.13 3.68
C ILE A 579 -2.26 -26.08 4.59
N ALA A 580 -2.29 -24.83 4.14
CA ALA A 580 -3.06 -23.76 4.75
C ALA A 580 -4.48 -23.72 4.15
N CYS A 581 -5.48 -23.87 5.01
CA CYS A 581 -6.89 -23.87 4.62
C CYS A 581 -7.55 -22.51 4.85
N GLU A 582 -8.41 -22.07 3.92
CA GLU A 582 -9.22 -20.84 4.07
C GLU A 582 -10.09 -20.83 5.34
N LYS A 583 -10.51 -22.01 5.81
CA LYS A 583 -11.34 -22.17 7.01
C LYS A 583 -10.60 -23.07 7.99
N PRO A 584 -10.42 -22.62 9.25
CA PRO A 584 -9.78 -23.46 10.25
C PRO A 584 -10.67 -24.67 10.55
N VAL A 585 -10.02 -25.81 10.80
CA VAL A 585 -10.67 -26.95 11.44
C VAL A 585 -11.19 -26.48 12.81
N HIS A 586 -12.40 -26.88 13.18
CA HIS A 586 -12.94 -26.54 14.50
C HIS A 586 -11.96 -27.02 15.58
N ALA A 587 -11.61 -26.18 16.56
CA ALA A 587 -10.54 -26.46 17.53
C ALA A 587 -10.65 -27.83 18.25
N ASP A 588 -11.87 -28.32 18.47
CA ASP A 588 -12.13 -29.64 19.07
C ASP A 588 -11.81 -30.84 18.15
N LEU A 589 -11.66 -30.61 16.86
CA LEU A 589 -11.35 -31.60 15.82
C LEU A 589 -9.93 -31.45 15.27
N ASP A 590 -9.20 -30.40 15.64
CA ASP A 590 -7.89 -30.06 15.07
C ASP A 590 -6.87 -31.21 15.24
N ASN A 591 -6.83 -31.81 16.44
CA ASN A 591 -5.96 -32.97 16.74
C ASN A 591 -6.44 -34.30 16.10
N LEU A 592 -7.57 -34.30 15.40
CA LEU A 592 -8.18 -35.47 14.77
C LEU A 592 -8.36 -35.30 13.26
N TRP A 593 -8.07 -34.10 12.72
CA TRP A 593 -8.31 -33.78 11.32
C TRP A 593 -7.05 -34.05 10.51
N ASP A 594 -7.09 -35.16 9.79
CA ASP A 594 -6.09 -35.49 8.80
C ASP A 594 -6.37 -34.69 7.53
N HIS A 595 -5.54 -33.68 7.26
CA HIS A 595 -5.67 -32.85 6.06
C HIS A 595 -5.40 -33.63 4.78
N ALA A 596 -4.60 -34.70 4.84
CA ALA A 596 -4.35 -35.58 3.70
C ALA A 596 -5.57 -36.45 3.38
N GLU A 597 -6.32 -36.89 4.40
CA GLU A 597 -7.53 -37.71 4.23
C GLU A 597 -8.80 -36.89 3.92
N PHE A 598 -8.97 -35.72 4.57
CA PHE A 598 -10.23 -34.98 4.53
C PHE A 598 -10.17 -33.64 3.76
N GLY A 599 -8.97 -33.16 3.40
CA GLY A 599 -8.76 -31.86 2.77
C GLY A 599 -9.22 -30.67 3.62
N CYS A 600 -9.30 -29.49 2.99
CA CYS A 600 -9.72 -28.28 3.68
C CYS A 600 -11.23 -28.24 3.98
N PRO A 601 -11.64 -27.77 5.18
CA PRO A 601 -13.05 -27.68 5.55
C PRO A 601 -13.87 -26.78 4.61
N GLN A 602 -14.91 -27.33 4.00
CA GLN A 602 -15.75 -26.60 3.02
C GLN A 602 -16.83 -25.71 3.68
N ALA A 603 -17.13 -25.89 4.99
CA ALA A 603 -18.14 -25.09 5.71
C ALA A 603 -17.65 -24.68 7.12
N ALA A 604 -17.90 -23.42 7.50
CA ALA A 604 -17.71 -22.96 8.88
C ALA A 604 -18.62 -23.77 9.80
N GLY A 605 -18.07 -24.36 10.85
CA GLY A 605 -18.69 -25.36 11.72
C GLY A 605 -20.11 -25.00 12.17
N GLY A 606 -21.10 -25.49 11.44
CA GLY A 606 -22.44 -25.74 11.91
C GLY A 606 -22.61 -27.24 12.02
N ILE A 607 -22.43 -27.81 13.21
CA ILE A 607 -22.73 -29.22 13.45
C ILE A 607 -24.24 -29.41 13.22
N GLN A 608 -24.63 -29.92 12.05
CA GLN A 608 -25.96 -30.47 11.84
C GLN A 608 -25.94 -31.94 12.25
N TRP A 609 -26.46 -32.22 13.43
CA TRP A 609 -26.78 -33.59 13.84
C TRP A 609 -27.92 -34.13 12.95
N SER A 610 -27.59 -34.76 11.82
CA SER A 610 -28.53 -35.64 11.14
C SER A 610 -28.53 -37.01 11.84
N ALA A 611 -29.56 -37.20 12.66
CA ALA A 611 -30.01 -38.40 13.35
C ALA A 611 -29.26 -39.73 13.08
N TRP A 612 -28.67 -40.27 14.16
CA TRP A 612 -28.32 -41.68 14.27
C TRP A 612 -29.52 -42.58 13.92
N GLN A 613 -29.41 -43.39 12.87
CA GLN A 613 -30.19 -44.63 12.81
C GLN A 613 -29.46 -45.69 13.64
N PRO A 614 -30.09 -46.30 14.65
CA PRO A 614 -29.48 -47.41 15.37
C PRO A 614 -29.49 -48.64 14.46
N PHE A 615 -28.31 -49.21 14.21
CA PHE A 615 -28.18 -50.56 13.65
C PHE A 615 -28.84 -51.57 14.62
N GLN A 616 -29.72 -52.42 14.08
CA GLN A 616 -30.16 -53.67 14.72
C GLN A 616 -29.29 -54.83 14.27
#